data_AF-A0A2N3WN84-F1
#
_entry.id   AF-A0A2N3WN84-F1
#
_cell.length_a   1.000
_cell.length_b   1.000
_cell.length_c   1.000
_cell.angle_alpha   90.00
_cell.angle_beta   90.00
_cell.angle_gamma   90.00
#
_symmetry.space_group_name_H-M   'P 1'
#
loop_
_entity.id
_entity.type
_entity.pdbx_description
1 polymer ?
#
loop_
_entity_poly.entity_id
_entity_poly.type
_entity_poly.pdbx_seq_one_letter_code
_entity_poly.pdbx_strand_id
1 'polypeptide(L)'
;MDEPDFRRAISRFATGVTVVTARTGDRTYGMTLSAMTSLSLEPPSLLVCINRRVPTEQAVASSGKFVVNVLADYQERIARRFARPAADKFDGVDIEFSRTGIPVLKGTVASFECTVRERLAGGTHSIFVGHVDSARFNDRLPLVYHAAGFGDFNSRTGRTVAEGQVGSDQFASFGTTPTEGLAGVGAFFSS
;
A
#
# COMPACT_ATOMS: atom_id res chain seq x y z
N MET A 1 4.11 24.54 -15.82
CA MET A 1 3.38 23.37 -16.32
C MET A 1 1.94 23.51 -15.85
N ASP A 2 0.96 23.34 -16.73
CA ASP A 2 -0.45 23.36 -16.34
C ASP A 2 -0.90 22.00 -15.76
N GLU A 3 -2.09 21.97 -15.15
CA GLU A 3 -2.60 20.75 -14.50
C GLU A 3 -2.82 19.59 -15.48
N PRO A 4 -3.42 19.78 -16.67
CA PRO A 4 -3.58 18.69 -17.65
C PRO A 4 -2.27 18.05 -18.10
N ASP A 5 -1.25 18.86 -18.41
CA ASP A 5 0.06 18.35 -18.85
C ASP A 5 0.75 17.57 -17.73
N PHE A 6 0.70 18.10 -16.50
CA PHE A 6 1.26 17.39 -15.34
C PHE A 6 0.56 16.05 -15.12
N ARG A 7 -0.78 16.01 -15.17
CA ARG A 7 -1.56 14.76 -15.01
C ARG A 7 -1.19 13.73 -16.07
N ARG A 8 -1.05 14.17 -17.32
CA ARG A 8 -0.70 13.29 -18.44
C ARG A 8 0.72 12.75 -18.28
N ALA A 9 1.68 13.60 -17.91
CA ALA A 9 3.06 13.21 -17.68
C ALA A 9 3.19 12.23 -16.51
N ILE A 10 2.64 12.56 -15.34
CA ILE A 10 2.75 11.72 -14.13
C ILE A 10 2.03 10.38 -14.30
N SER A 11 0.94 10.32 -15.08
CA SER A 11 0.23 9.07 -15.36
C SER A 11 1.06 8.02 -16.11
N ARG A 12 2.20 8.41 -16.70
CA ARG A 12 3.13 7.48 -17.35
C ARG A 12 3.94 6.65 -16.37
N PHE A 13 4.01 7.06 -15.11
CA PHE A 13 4.60 6.25 -14.05
C PHE A 13 3.62 5.15 -13.64
N ALA A 14 3.92 3.91 -14.01
CA ALA A 14 3.11 2.75 -13.64
C ALA A 14 3.26 2.46 -12.14
N THR A 15 2.16 2.11 -11.49
CA THR A 15 2.10 1.87 -10.04
C THR A 15 1.26 0.64 -9.75
N GLY A 16 1.49 0.01 -8.59
CA GLY A 16 0.48 -0.88 -8.01
C GLY A 16 -0.71 -0.08 -7.49
N VAL A 17 -1.85 -0.75 -7.32
CA VAL A 17 -3.05 -0.14 -6.71
C VAL A 17 -3.18 -0.59 -5.27
N THR A 18 -3.41 0.36 -4.37
CA THR A 18 -3.59 0.06 -2.94
C THR A 18 -4.90 0.63 -2.41
N VAL A 19 -5.40 0.05 -1.31
CA VAL A 19 -6.43 0.65 -0.46
C VAL A 19 -5.83 0.91 0.92
N VAL A 20 -5.79 2.18 1.31
CA VAL A 20 -5.52 2.55 2.71
C VAL A 20 -6.81 2.47 3.48
N THR A 21 -6.74 1.81 4.64
CA THR A 21 -7.85 1.68 5.59
C THR A 21 -7.44 2.18 6.96
N ALA A 22 -8.40 2.72 7.70
CA ALA A 22 -8.23 3.24 9.04
C ALA A 22 -9.53 3.04 9.84
N ARG A 23 -9.44 3.20 11.15
CA ARG A 23 -10.60 3.12 12.04
C ARG A 23 -10.51 4.19 13.12
N THR A 24 -11.64 4.81 13.45
CA THR A 24 -11.75 5.76 14.56
C THR A 24 -13.05 5.46 15.30
N GLY A 25 -12.96 5.03 16.57
CA GLY A 25 -14.11 4.44 17.27
C GLY A 25 -14.64 3.22 16.53
N ASP A 26 -15.94 3.16 16.27
CA ASP A 26 -16.57 2.06 15.52
C ASP A 26 -16.69 2.33 14.00
N ARG A 27 -16.20 3.48 13.53
CA ARG A 27 -16.28 3.85 12.12
C ARG A 27 -15.03 3.44 11.37
N THR A 28 -15.22 2.75 10.25
CA THR A 28 -14.16 2.36 9.32
C THR A 28 -14.06 3.35 8.16
N TYR A 29 -12.83 3.57 7.71
CA TYR A 29 -12.52 4.48 6.61
C TYR A 29 -11.62 3.78 5.62
N GLY A 30 -11.80 4.08 4.34
CA GLY A 30 -10.95 3.52 3.31
C GLY A 30 -10.94 4.34 2.03
N MET A 31 -9.81 4.32 1.35
CA MET A 31 -9.67 4.92 0.02
C MET A 31 -8.65 4.19 -0.84
N THR A 32 -8.90 4.18 -2.14
CA THR A 32 -7.91 3.74 -3.12
C THR A 32 -6.88 4.83 -3.36
N LEU A 33 -5.62 4.44 -3.45
CA LEU A 33 -4.52 5.30 -3.87
C LEU A 33 -3.43 4.50 -4.58
N SER A 34 -2.69 5.18 -5.45
CA SER A 34 -1.47 4.69 -6.09
C SER A 34 -0.20 5.34 -5.53
N ALA A 35 -0.35 6.36 -4.67
CA ALA A 35 0.76 7.11 -4.11
C ALA A 35 1.27 6.45 -2.82
N MET A 36 1.85 5.27 -2.96
CA MET A 36 2.52 4.50 -1.91
C MET A 36 3.94 4.14 -2.35
N THR A 37 4.90 4.25 -1.43
CA THR A 37 6.31 3.94 -1.69
C THR A 37 6.95 3.34 -0.43
N SER A 38 7.78 2.30 -0.58
CA SER A 38 8.66 1.82 0.50
C SER A 38 9.68 2.89 0.85
N LEU A 39 9.94 3.13 2.13
CA LEU A 39 10.85 4.18 2.58
C LEU A 39 12.16 3.63 3.13
N SER A 40 12.11 2.71 4.09
CA SER A 40 13.31 2.10 4.68
C SER A 40 13.06 0.65 5.06
N LEU A 41 14.13 -0.15 5.07
CA LEU A 41 14.15 -1.50 5.61
C LEU A 41 14.43 -1.52 7.12
N GLU A 42 15.22 -0.57 7.64
CA GLU A 42 15.55 -0.47 9.06
C GLU A 42 15.50 1.00 9.54
N PRO A 43 14.53 1.36 10.41
CA PRO A 43 13.37 0.57 10.76
C PRO A 43 12.42 0.40 9.55
N PRO A 44 11.67 -0.71 9.46
CA PRO A 44 10.78 -0.97 8.33
C PRO A 44 9.72 0.12 8.24
N SER A 45 9.64 0.78 7.09
CA SER A 45 8.76 1.92 6.88
C SER A 45 8.34 2.13 5.43
N LEU A 46 7.20 2.78 5.27
CA LEU A 46 6.62 3.18 4.00
C LEU A 46 6.00 4.57 4.11
N LEU A 47 5.69 5.19 2.99
CA LEU A 47 4.90 6.41 2.95
C LEU A 47 3.64 6.25 2.08
N VAL A 48 2.60 6.99 2.45
CA VAL A 48 1.40 7.17 1.64
C VAL A 48 1.03 8.65 1.55
N CYS A 49 0.61 9.09 0.37
CA CYS A 49 0.13 10.46 0.15
C CYS A 49 -1.40 10.46 0.07
N ILE A 50 -2.05 11.15 1.00
CA ILE A 50 -3.50 11.18 1.13
C ILE A 50 -4.01 12.61 0.95
N ASN A 51 -5.04 12.80 0.13
CA ASN A 51 -5.66 14.11 -0.07
C ASN A 51 -6.27 14.63 1.25
N ARG A 52 -5.96 15.86 1.65
CA ARG A 52 -6.39 16.44 2.94
C ARG A 52 -7.90 16.63 3.09
N ARG A 53 -8.66 16.50 1.99
CA ARG A 53 -10.12 16.68 1.97
C ARG A 53 -10.91 15.40 2.18
N VAL A 54 -10.28 14.22 2.17
CA VAL A 54 -11.03 12.96 2.30
C VAL A 54 -11.10 12.51 3.77
N PRO A 55 -12.21 11.90 4.21
CA PRO A 55 -12.38 11.46 5.60
C PRO A 55 -11.31 10.47 6.09
N THR A 56 -10.80 9.61 5.18
CA THR A 56 -9.73 8.67 5.50
C THR A 56 -8.47 9.38 6.00
N GLU A 57 -8.17 10.57 5.47
CA GLU A 57 -7.03 11.37 5.91
C GLU A 57 -7.13 11.74 7.40
N GLN A 58 -8.30 12.25 7.79
CA GLN A 58 -8.58 12.63 9.17
C GLN A 58 -8.58 11.41 10.10
N ALA A 59 -9.08 10.27 9.62
CA ALA A 59 -9.06 9.02 10.38
C ALA A 59 -7.65 8.52 10.65
N VAL A 60 -6.77 8.54 9.65
CA VAL A 60 -5.34 8.17 9.82
C VAL A 60 -4.64 9.16 10.76
N ALA A 61 -4.86 10.46 10.57
CA ALA A 61 -4.24 11.49 11.40
C ALA A 61 -4.67 11.43 12.88
N SER A 62 -5.93 11.13 13.16
CA SER A 62 -6.46 11.10 14.53
C SER A 62 -6.19 9.78 15.25
N SER A 63 -6.26 8.65 14.54
CA SER A 63 -5.98 7.33 15.13
C SER A 63 -4.48 7.03 15.24
N GLY A 64 -3.66 7.67 14.41
CA GLY A 64 -2.22 7.38 14.32
C GLY A 64 -1.91 6.00 13.74
N LYS A 65 -2.89 5.30 13.15
CA LYS A 65 -2.72 3.94 12.62
C LYS A 65 -3.47 3.76 11.31
N PHE A 66 -2.94 2.89 10.45
CA PHE A 66 -3.57 2.57 9.17
C PHE A 66 -3.09 1.21 8.65
N VAL A 67 -3.84 0.63 7.72
CA VAL A 67 -3.41 -0.55 6.96
C VAL A 67 -3.35 -0.19 5.48
N VAL A 68 -2.23 -0.52 4.83
CA VAL A 68 -2.08 -0.47 3.37
C VAL A 68 -2.38 -1.85 2.81
N ASN A 69 -3.36 -1.95 1.92
CA ASN A 69 -3.77 -3.19 1.25
C ASN A 69 -3.38 -3.12 -0.22
N VAL A 70 -2.41 -3.92 -0.68
CA VAL A 70 -1.97 -4.00 -2.08
C VAL A 70 -2.91 -4.93 -2.84
N LEU A 71 -3.62 -4.40 -3.83
CA LEU A 71 -4.68 -5.14 -4.52
C LEU A 71 -4.12 -6.14 -5.54
N ALA A 72 -4.75 -7.31 -5.60
CA ALA A 72 -4.50 -8.29 -6.66
C ALA A 72 -5.18 -7.89 -7.97
N ASP A 73 -4.68 -8.40 -9.09
CA ASP A 73 -5.17 -8.17 -10.46
C ASP A 73 -6.71 -8.24 -10.61
N TYR A 74 -7.36 -9.23 -10.00
CA TYR A 74 -8.81 -9.41 -10.05
C TYR A 74 -9.61 -8.42 -9.18
N GLN A 75 -8.96 -7.58 -8.36
CA GLN A 75 -9.61 -6.68 -7.40
C GLN A 75 -9.91 -5.28 -7.96
N GLU A 76 -10.01 -5.10 -9.28
CA GLU A 76 -10.40 -3.83 -9.89
C GLU A 76 -11.71 -3.27 -9.31
N ARG A 77 -12.71 -4.14 -9.06
CA ARG A 77 -13.99 -3.72 -8.47
C ARG A 77 -13.81 -3.09 -7.09
N ILE A 78 -12.90 -3.63 -6.27
CA ILE A 78 -12.54 -3.07 -4.97
C ILE A 78 -11.86 -1.72 -5.16
N ALA A 79 -10.89 -1.61 -6.08
CA ALA A 79 -10.24 -0.34 -6.40
C ALA A 79 -11.25 0.76 -6.78
N ARG A 80 -12.19 0.45 -7.67
CA ARG A 80 -13.22 1.42 -8.09
C ARG A 80 -14.15 1.81 -6.96
N ARG A 81 -14.53 0.85 -6.11
CA ARG A 81 -15.39 1.08 -4.95
C ARG A 81 -14.75 2.06 -3.96
N PHE A 82 -13.49 1.83 -3.60
CA PHE A 82 -12.79 2.66 -2.62
C PHE A 82 -12.31 4.01 -3.19
N ALA A 83 -12.22 4.16 -4.51
CA ALA A 83 -11.90 5.42 -5.19
C ALA A 83 -13.05 6.46 -5.20
N ARG A 84 -14.30 6.04 -4.98
CA ARG A 84 -15.48 6.94 -5.03
C ARG A 84 -16.03 7.22 -3.62
N PRO A 85 -16.65 8.39 -3.37
CA PRO A 85 -17.42 8.62 -2.15
C PRO A 85 -18.61 7.65 -2.06
N ALA A 86 -18.87 7.10 -0.87
CA ALA A 86 -20.03 6.26 -0.57
C ALA A 86 -20.32 6.31 0.94
N ALA A 87 -21.57 6.04 1.32
CA ALA A 87 -21.98 6.01 2.73
C ALA A 87 -21.31 4.87 3.50
N ASP A 88 -21.31 3.66 2.91
CA ASP A 88 -20.57 2.50 3.42
C ASP A 88 -19.77 1.81 2.30
N LYS A 89 -18.45 2.01 2.34
CA LYS A 89 -17.52 1.39 1.38
C LYS A 89 -17.21 -0.07 1.71
N PHE A 90 -17.48 -0.51 2.94
CA PHE A 90 -17.12 -1.84 3.42
C PHE A 90 -18.27 -2.84 3.36
N ASP A 91 -19.51 -2.38 3.18
CA ASP A 91 -20.68 -3.25 3.03
C ASP A 91 -20.49 -4.34 1.95
N GLY A 92 -20.55 -5.61 2.33
CA GLY A 92 -20.31 -6.74 1.42
C GLY A 92 -18.88 -6.85 0.89
N VAL A 93 -17.90 -6.20 1.53
CA VAL A 93 -16.47 -6.42 1.28
C VAL A 93 -15.93 -7.39 2.32
N ASP A 94 -15.29 -8.46 1.86
CA ASP A 94 -14.65 -9.42 2.74
C ASP A 94 -13.43 -8.79 3.43
N ILE A 95 -13.55 -8.61 4.74
CA ILE A 95 -12.50 -8.07 5.59
C ILE A 95 -12.19 -9.00 6.76
N GLU A 96 -10.99 -8.86 7.28
CA GLU A 96 -10.63 -9.25 8.63
C GLU A 96 -10.21 -8.00 9.42
N PHE A 97 -10.11 -8.11 10.74
CA PHE A 97 -9.58 -7.03 11.55
C PHE A 97 -8.14 -7.34 11.95
N SER A 98 -7.29 -6.34 11.80
CA SER A 98 -5.91 -6.35 12.25
C SER A 98 -5.82 -6.53 13.77
N ARG A 99 -4.60 -6.77 14.29
CA ARG A 99 -4.38 -6.82 15.76
C ARG A 99 -4.78 -5.53 16.45
N THR A 100 -4.74 -4.42 15.72
CA THR A 100 -5.09 -3.07 16.17
C THR A 100 -6.53 -2.67 15.82
N GLY A 101 -7.33 -3.61 15.31
CA GLY A 101 -8.76 -3.42 15.02
C GLY A 101 -9.05 -2.66 13.73
N ILE A 102 -8.06 -2.50 12.85
CA ILE A 102 -8.20 -1.82 11.55
C ILE A 102 -8.60 -2.85 10.48
N PRO A 103 -9.53 -2.52 9.56
CA PRO A 103 -9.90 -3.44 8.49
C PRO A 103 -8.70 -3.84 7.61
N VAL A 104 -8.58 -5.12 7.31
CA VAL A 104 -7.66 -5.67 6.32
C VAL A 104 -8.50 -6.34 5.25
N LEU A 105 -8.31 -5.98 3.99
CA LEU A 105 -9.07 -6.55 2.88
C LEU A 105 -8.56 -7.95 2.56
N LYS A 106 -9.45 -8.94 2.43
CA LYS A 106 -9.05 -10.29 2.04
C LYS A 106 -8.66 -10.37 0.55
N GLY A 107 -7.78 -11.32 0.23
CA GLY A 107 -7.37 -11.61 -1.14
C GLY A 107 -6.37 -10.63 -1.76
N THR A 108 -5.90 -9.65 -0.99
CA THR A 108 -4.83 -8.72 -1.38
C THR A 108 -3.50 -9.46 -1.60
N VAL A 109 -2.63 -8.91 -2.44
CA VAL A 109 -1.27 -9.44 -2.64
C VAL A 109 -0.44 -9.27 -1.38
N ALA A 110 -0.58 -8.11 -0.73
CA ALA A 110 0.08 -7.82 0.53
C ALA A 110 -0.77 -6.87 1.38
N SER A 111 -0.57 -6.92 2.70
CA SER A 111 -1.10 -5.96 3.65
C SER A 111 -0.05 -5.56 4.66
N PHE A 112 0.04 -4.27 4.97
CA PHE A 112 0.97 -3.70 5.94
C PHE A 112 0.18 -3.00 7.03
N GLU A 113 0.31 -3.45 8.29
CA GLU A 113 -0.19 -2.72 9.45
C GLU A 113 0.83 -1.66 9.84
N CYS A 114 0.39 -0.41 9.94
CA CYS A 114 1.29 0.72 10.15
C CYS A 114 0.87 1.62 11.31
N THR A 115 1.87 2.10 12.04
CA THR A 115 1.75 3.21 12.99
C THR A 115 2.38 4.46 12.39
N VAL A 116 1.66 5.57 12.42
CA VAL A 116 2.13 6.87 11.91
C VAL A 116 3.32 7.34 12.75
N ARG A 117 4.45 7.57 12.09
CA ARG A 117 5.64 8.21 12.68
C ARG A 117 5.64 9.71 12.43
N GLU A 118 5.35 10.10 11.20
CA GLU A 118 5.35 11.50 10.80
C GLU A 118 4.19 11.80 9.84
N ARG A 119 3.70 13.05 9.89
CA ARG A 119 2.75 13.61 8.93
C ARG A 119 3.32 14.92 8.40
N LEU A 120 3.70 14.93 7.14
CA LEU A 120 4.28 16.08 6.46
C LEU A 120 3.25 16.73 5.52
N ALA A 121 3.43 18.02 5.24
CA ALA A 121 2.63 18.73 4.26
C ALA A 121 3.16 18.50 2.83
N GLY A 122 2.31 18.06 1.92
CA GLY A 122 2.59 17.85 0.50
C GLY A 122 1.62 18.66 -0.38
N GLY A 123 1.47 19.95 -0.10
CA GLY A 123 0.48 20.81 -0.75
C GLY A 123 -0.96 20.41 -0.40
N THR A 124 -1.72 19.92 -1.39
CA THR A 124 -3.10 19.44 -1.21
C THR A 124 -3.19 18.07 -0.53
N HIS A 125 -2.05 17.40 -0.35
CA HIS A 125 -1.94 16.09 0.30
C HIS A 125 -1.18 16.19 1.62
N SER A 126 -1.46 15.25 2.51
CA SER A 126 -0.59 14.92 3.64
C SER A 126 0.22 13.68 3.26
N ILE A 127 1.51 13.71 3.57
CA ILE A 127 2.42 12.58 3.44
C ILE A 127 2.50 11.93 4.81
N PHE A 128 2.02 10.70 4.94
CA PHE A 128 2.16 9.93 6.16
C PHE A 128 3.35 8.99 6.01
N VAL A 129 4.31 9.11 6.91
CA VAL A 129 5.37 8.12 7.09
C VAL A 129 4.90 7.12 8.14
N GLY A 130 4.73 5.87 7.74
CA GLY A 130 4.31 4.77 8.60
C GLY A 130 5.47 3.84 8.93
N HIS A 131 5.63 3.53 10.21
CA HIS A 131 6.40 2.36 10.63
C HIS A 131 5.55 1.12 10.40
N VAL A 132 6.13 0.09 9.80
CA VAL A 132 5.43 -1.18 9.51
C VAL A 132 5.56 -2.08 10.74
N ASP A 133 4.45 -2.23 11.47
CA ASP A 133 4.38 -3.06 12.67
C ASP A 133 4.27 -4.55 12.33
N SER A 134 3.61 -4.87 11.22
CA SER A 134 3.53 -6.24 10.68
C SER A 134 3.12 -6.26 9.20
N ALA A 135 3.42 -7.35 8.51
CA ALA A 135 3.04 -7.54 7.11
C ALA A 135 2.59 -8.98 6.82
N ARG A 136 1.67 -9.11 5.86
CA ARG A 136 1.23 -10.39 5.25
C ARG A 136 1.34 -10.26 3.74
N PHE A 137 1.66 -11.35 3.04
CA PHE A 137 1.74 -11.36 1.59
C PHE A 137 1.55 -12.76 0.99
N ASN A 138 1.28 -12.80 -0.32
CA ASN A 138 1.18 -14.02 -1.13
C ASN A 138 1.69 -13.76 -2.55
N ASP A 139 1.62 -14.80 -3.40
CA ASP A 139 2.23 -14.81 -4.73
C ASP A 139 1.29 -14.36 -5.87
N ARG A 140 0.16 -13.75 -5.53
CA ARG A 140 -0.78 -13.22 -6.54
C ARG A 140 -0.17 -12.06 -7.30
N LEU A 141 -0.59 -11.88 -8.55
CA LEU A 141 -0.16 -10.75 -9.36
C LEU A 141 -0.88 -9.46 -8.91
N PRO A 142 -0.18 -8.32 -8.88
CA PRO A 142 -0.77 -7.06 -8.46
C PRO A 142 -1.63 -6.43 -9.57
N LEU A 143 -2.66 -5.70 -9.15
CA LEU A 143 -3.36 -4.76 -10.01
C LEU A 143 -2.45 -3.58 -10.32
N VAL A 144 -2.26 -3.28 -11.61
CA VAL A 144 -1.43 -2.17 -12.09
C VAL A 144 -2.32 -1.01 -12.53
N TYR A 145 -1.84 0.21 -12.29
CA TYR A 145 -2.45 1.43 -12.81
C TYR A 145 -1.42 2.24 -13.61
N HIS A 146 -1.77 2.54 -14.86
CA HIS A 146 -0.93 3.27 -15.80
C HIS A 146 -1.80 4.03 -16.81
N ALA A 147 -1.41 5.26 -17.14
CA ALA A 147 -2.08 6.11 -18.13
C ALA A 147 -3.61 6.23 -17.92
N ALA A 148 -4.04 6.37 -16.66
CA ALA A 148 -5.43 6.42 -16.22
C ALA A 148 -6.28 5.15 -16.45
N GLY A 149 -5.64 4.01 -16.72
CA GLY A 149 -6.28 2.70 -16.86
C GLY A 149 -5.73 1.67 -15.88
N PHE A 150 -6.56 0.66 -15.59
CA PHE A 150 -6.12 -0.57 -14.92
C PHE A 150 -5.49 -1.52 -15.93
N GLY A 151 -4.57 -2.35 -15.47
CA GLY A 151 -3.99 -3.43 -16.25
C GLY A 151 -3.31 -4.45 -15.36
N ASP A 152 -2.69 -5.43 -15.99
CA ASP A 152 -2.07 -6.57 -15.34
C ASP A 152 -0.54 -6.46 -15.35
N PHE A 153 0.10 -7.04 -14.34
CA PHE A 153 1.55 -7.23 -14.35
C PHE A 153 1.89 -8.54 -15.06
N ASN A 154 2.75 -8.46 -16.08
CA ASN A 154 3.30 -9.65 -16.74
C ASN A 154 4.80 -9.76 -16.47
N SER A 155 5.19 -10.75 -15.67
CA SER A 155 6.59 -10.99 -15.31
C SER A 155 7.39 -11.45 -16.53
N ARG A 156 8.49 -10.76 -16.86
CA ARG A 156 9.37 -11.15 -17.97
C ARG A 156 10.30 -12.33 -17.63
N THR A 157 10.42 -12.67 -16.35
CA THR A 157 11.27 -13.74 -15.81
C THR A 157 10.54 -14.33 -14.61
N GLY A 158 9.89 -15.48 -14.77
CA GLY A 158 9.01 -16.06 -13.75
C GLY A 158 9.72 -16.41 -12.44
N ARG A 159 9.81 -15.46 -11.51
CA ARG A 159 10.19 -15.70 -10.12
C ARG A 159 8.93 -15.77 -9.28
N THR A 160 8.71 -16.92 -8.64
CA THR A 160 7.71 -17.10 -7.60
C THR A 160 8.32 -16.61 -6.29
N VAL A 161 7.63 -15.72 -5.57
CA VAL A 161 7.93 -15.48 -4.14
C VAL A 161 7.29 -16.66 -3.36
N ALA A 162 7.59 -16.87 -2.09
CA ALA A 162 6.92 -17.91 -1.30
C ALA A 162 6.03 -17.22 -0.25
N GLU A 163 4.79 -17.70 -0.06
CA GLU A 163 3.88 -17.19 0.98
C GLU A 163 4.55 -17.08 2.35
N GLY A 164 4.36 -15.94 3.03
CA GLY A 164 5.01 -15.66 4.31
C GLY A 164 4.25 -14.68 5.19
N GLN A 165 4.48 -14.79 6.49
CA GLN A 165 3.96 -13.87 7.50
C GLN A 165 5.16 -13.35 8.31
N VAL A 166 5.43 -12.05 8.23
CA VAL A 166 6.58 -11.45 8.93
C VAL A 166 6.07 -10.79 10.21
N GLY A 167 6.44 -11.36 11.35
CA GLY A 167 6.25 -10.76 12.67
C GLY A 167 7.37 -9.77 13.00
N SER A 168 7.13 -8.90 13.99
CA SER A 168 8.09 -7.88 14.48
C SER A 168 9.49 -8.41 14.79
N ASP A 169 9.61 -9.69 15.17
CA ASP A 169 10.86 -10.31 15.64
C ASP A 169 11.67 -10.99 14.51
N GLN A 170 11.17 -11.00 13.27
CA GLN A 170 11.82 -11.70 12.14
C GLN A 170 12.61 -10.78 11.19
N PHE A 171 12.67 -9.47 11.45
CA PHE A 171 13.48 -8.55 10.64
C PHE A 171 15.00 -8.77 10.80
N ALA A 172 15.44 -9.48 11.84
CA ALA A 172 16.86 -9.63 12.17
C ALA A 172 17.59 -10.84 11.54
N SER A 173 16.96 -11.67 10.69
CA SER A 173 17.67 -12.83 10.11
C SER A 173 17.34 -13.12 8.64
N PHE A 174 17.88 -12.31 7.73
CA PHE A 174 18.33 -12.84 6.44
C PHE A 174 19.84 -13.07 6.51
N GLY A 175 20.21 -14.23 7.07
CA GLY A 175 21.58 -14.72 7.08
C GLY A 175 21.99 -15.16 5.67
N THR A 176 23.11 -14.61 5.21
CA THR A 176 23.85 -14.96 4.00
C THR A 176 24.04 -16.47 3.86
N THR A 177 23.57 -17.05 2.76
CA THR A 177 24.16 -18.28 2.19
C THR A 177 24.66 -17.95 0.77
N PRO A 178 25.95 -18.22 0.44
CA PRO A 178 26.52 -17.83 -0.84
C PRO A 178 26.49 -18.97 -1.87
N THR A 179 26.18 -18.64 -3.13
CA THR A 179 26.77 -19.11 -4.41
C THR A 179 25.81 -18.68 -5.52
N GLU A 180 26.10 -17.61 -6.25
CA GLU A 180 26.92 -17.50 -7.47
C GLU A 180 26.01 -17.12 -8.65
N GLY A 181 26.29 -15.97 -9.27
CA GLY A 181 25.68 -15.54 -10.53
C GLY A 181 24.48 -14.60 -10.38
N LEU A 182 24.75 -13.30 -10.19
CA LEU A 182 24.09 -12.14 -10.84
C LEU A 182 24.32 -10.88 -10.01
N ALA A 183 25.50 -10.27 -10.20
CA ALA A 183 25.71 -8.88 -9.83
C ALA A 183 24.85 -8.00 -10.75
N GLY A 184 23.80 -7.36 -10.22
CA GLY A 184 23.10 -6.32 -10.98
C GLY A 184 21.62 -6.08 -10.71
N VAL A 185 21.07 -6.28 -9.50
CA VAL A 185 19.75 -5.70 -9.12
C VAL A 185 19.69 -5.39 -7.60
N GLY A 186 20.82 -5.04 -6.99
CA GLY A 186 20.90 -4.77 -5.53
C GLY A 186 20.63 -3.31 -5.13
N ALA A 187 20.41 -2.41 -6.09
CA ALA A 187 20.47 -0.96 -5.84
C ALA A 187 19.11 -0.26 -5.68
N PHE A 188 17.98 -0.97 -5.64
CA PHE A 188 16.64 -0.34 -5.60
C PHE A 188 15.99 -0.24 -4.21
N PHE A 189 16.63 -0.76 -3.15
CA PHE A 189 16.04 -0.80 -1.79
C PHE A 189 16.94 -0.26 -0.68
N SER A 190 17.93 0.58 -1.00
CA SER A 190 18.76 1.22 0.02
C SER A 190 19.10 2.65 -0.37
N SER A 191 18.27 3.60 0.04
CA SER A 191 18.61 5.02 0.24
C SER A 191 17.59 5.66 1.15
#